data_AF-A0A0D2QQP5-F1
#
_entry.id   AF-A0A0D2QQP5-F1
#
_cell.length_a   1.000
_cell.length_b   1.000
_cell.length_c   1.000
_cell.angle_alpha   90.00
_cell.angle_beta   90.00
_cell.angle_gamma   90.00
#
_symmetry.space_group_name_H-M   'P 1'
#
loop_
_entity.id
_entity.type
_entity.pdbx_description
1 polymer ?
#
loop_
_entity_poly.entity_id
_entity_poly.type
_entity_poly.pdbx_seq_one_letter_code
_entity_poly.pdbx_strand_id
1 'polypeptide(L)'
;MKPKKIVLGKDFWKKANDLIKVYEPLVKVLRIVDSDEKPTMSFIYEAVDRAKRAIQQDCRYFTEWNFMHSDLHSAGYFLNPQFQFRVEHSENVLIETLEGTRSIIERLEPSLDIQVRMVNQLLLFRDKHETFGTLQAQKAWKQMNLDEWWIIYGKCVLELQKLAIKVLSQTTSASNYERNWSTFSYIHTKARNRLKYKKLEKLVFTYYNMRLQIMHKKRMSTDNINASFNPISLNHIFEDVDPLSEWLHEKENPLLDSENADVLPVDTSDDEID
;
A
#
# COMPACT_ATOMS: atom_id res chain seq x y z
N MET A 1 37.18 15.71 -21.97
CA MET A 1 36.62 16.77 -21.11
C MET A 1 36.85 16.37 -19.65
N LYS A 2 37.49 17.18 -18.79
CA LYS A 2 37.83 16.76 -17.41
C LYS A 2 36.56 16.78 -16.54
N PRO A 3 36.18 15.68 -15.83
CA PRO A 3 34.95 15.60 -15.02
C PRO A 3 34.77 16.77 -14.05
N LYS A 4 35.87 17.24 -13.46
CA LYS A 4 35.91 18.41 -12.57
C LYS A 4 35.35 19.69 -13.20
N LYS A 5 35.56 19.93 -14.50
CA LYS A 5 34.99 21.11 -15.21
C LYS A 5 33.48 20.99 -15.42
N ILE A 6 32.95 19.77 -15.52
CA ILE A 6 31.52 19.53 -15.72
C ILE A 6 30.77 19.71 -14.40
N VAL A 7 31.25 19.10 -13.31
CA VAL A 7 30.61 19.18 -11.98
C VAL A 7 30.68 20.59 -11.40
N LEU A 8 31.72 21.37 -11.69
CA LEU A 8 31.80 22.78 -11.27
C LEU A 8 30.99 23.73 -12.16
N GLY A 9 30.41 23.24 -13.27
CA GLY A 9 29.59 24.03 -14.18
C GLY A 9 28.17 24.26 -13.65
N LYS A 10 27.65 25.47 -13.82
CA LYS A 10 26.26 25.82 -13.42
C LYS A 10 25.22 24.97 -14.16
N ASP A 11 25.48 24.63 -15.42
CA ASP A 11 24.56 23.82 -16.24
C ASP A 11 24.35 22.40 -15.70
N PHE A 12 25.39 21.81 -15.10
CA PHE A 12 25.28 20.50 -14.47
C PHE A 12 24.28 20.54 -13.30
N TRP A 13 24.44 21.49 -12.40
CA TRP A 13 23.56 21.64 -11.23
C TRP A 13 22.15 22.07 -11.60
N LYS A 14 21.99 22.88 -12.65
CA LYS A 14 20.66 23.20 -13.19
C LYS A 14 19.93 21.93 -13.63
N LYS A 15 20.59 21.07 -14.42
CA LYS A 15 20.02 19.78 -14.84
C LYS A 15 19.78 18.84 -13.68
N ALA A 16 20.68 18.80 -12.69
CA ALA A 16 20.50 18.01 -11.49
C ALA A 16 19.25 18.45 -10.71
N ASN A 17 19.04 19.75 -10.55
CA ASN A 17 17.84 20.30 -9.91
C ASN A 17 16.56 19.97 -10.71
N ASP A 18 16.61 20.05 -12.04
CA ASP A 18 15.48 19.67 -12.90
C ASP A 18 15.14 18.17 -12.73
N LEU A 19 16.15 17.30 -12.58
CA LEU A 19 15.94 15.88 -12.28
C LEU A 19 15.34 15.67 -10.89
N ILE A 20 15.84 16.37 -9.87
CA ILE A 20 15.30 16.27 -8.49
C ILE A 20 13.80 16.57 -8.47
N LYS A 21 13.37 17.63 -9.16
CA LYS A 21 11.95 18.00 -9.28
C LYS A 21 11.07 16.91 -9.90
N VAL A 22 11.65 16.07 -10.77
CA VAL A 22 10.93 14.92 -11.36
C VAL A 22 10.91 13.74 -10.40
N TYR A 23 12.03 13.42 -9.75
CA TYR A 23 12.14 12.22 -8.92
C TYR A 23 11.58 12.38 -7.51
N GLU A 24 11.63 13.56 -6.92
CA GLU A 24 11.19 13.79 -5.54
C GLU A 24 9.72 13.38 -5.31
N PRO A 25 8.74 13.80 -6.13
CA PRO A 25 7.37 13.33 -5.98
C PRO A 25 7.23 11.81 -6.10
N LEU A 26 8.04 11.16 -6.93
CA LEU A 26 8.03 9.70 -7.10
C LEU A 26 8.60 8.98 -5.89
N VAL A 27 9.69 9.50 -5.31
CA VAL A 27 10.26 8.96 -4.05
C VAL A 27 9.25 9.09 -2.92
N LYS A 28 8.49 10.18 -2.85
CA LYS A 28 7.40 10.34 -1.88
C LYS A 28 6.29 9.30 -2.08
N VAL A 29 5.90 8.98 -3.32
CA VAL A 29 4.96 7.88 -3.60
C VAL A 29 5.54 6.52 -3.19
N LEU A 30 6.82 6.26 -3.49
CA LEU A 30 7.51 5.04 -3.10
C LEU A 30 7.51 4.85 -1.57
N ARG A 31 7.78 5.91 -0.80
CA ARG A 31 7.69 5.87 0.66
C ARG A 31 6.33 5.42 1.18
N ILE A 32 5.25 5.87 0.54
CA ILE A 32 3.90 5.46 0.95
C ILE A 32 3.76 3.95 0.76
N VAL A 33 4.08 3.44 -0.44
CA VAL A 33 3.86 2.03 -0.79
C VAL A 33 4.83 1.06 -0.14
N ASP A 34 6.00 1.52 0.28
CA ASP A 34 6.97 0.70 1.01
C ASP A 34 6.68 0.63 2.51
N SER A 35 5.78 1.47 3.04
CA SER A 35 5.35 1.36 4.43
C SER A 35 4.50 0.10 4.65
N ASP A 36 4.95 -0.78 5.55
CA ASP A 36 4.19 -1.98 5.96
C ASP A 36 3.11 -1.65 7.01
N GLU A 37 2.98 -0.38 7.40
CA GLU A 37 2.09 0.00 8.49
C GLU A 37 0.62 -0.08 8.11
N LYS A 38 0.27 0.31 6.88
CA LYS A 38 -1.12 0.50 6.44
C LYS A 38 -1.35 -0.01 5.02
N PRO A 39 -2.55 -0.52 4.69
CA PRO A 39 -2.93 -0.82 3.31
C PRO A 39 -2.91 0.44 2.45
N THR A 40 -2.20 0.38 1.33
CA THR A 40 -1.94 1.50 0.42
C THR A 40 -2.66 1.38 -0.92
N MET A 41 -3.27 0.23 -1.21
CA MET A 41 -3.92 -0.06 -2.50
C MET A 41 -4.99 0.96 -2.88
N SER A 42 -5.70 1.48 -1.89
CA SER A 42 -6.70 2.53 -2.13
C SER A 42 -6.14 3.93 -2.36
N PHE A 43 -4.87 4.17 -2.04
CA PHE A 43 -4.24 5.48 -2.08
C PHE A 43 -3.28 5.65 -3.25
N ILE A 44 -2.77 4.55 -3.81
CA ILE A 44 -1.71 4.60 -4.83
C ILE A 44 -2.12 5.35 -6.10
N TYR A 45 -3.36 5.21 -6.53
CA TYR A 45 -3.89 5.96 -7.68
C TYR A 45 -3.74 7.48 -7.48
N GLU A 46 -4.27 7.99 -6.37
CA GLU A 46 -4.23 9.42 -6.04
C GLU A 46 -2.81 9.89 -5.78
N ALA A 47 -1.97 9.06 -5.14
CA ALA A 47 -0.58 9.38 -4.88
C ALA A 47 0.18 9.58 -6.21
N VAL A 48 0.00 8.65 -7.15
CA VAL A 48 0.57 8.75 -8.51
C VAL A 48 0.01 9.95 -9.25
N ASP A 49 -1.31 10.21 -9.19
CA ASP A 49 -1.91 11.38 -9.84
C ASP A 49 -1.35 12.71 -9.30
N ARG A 50 -1.18 12.83 -7.97
CA ARG A 50 -0.57 14.00 -7.34
C ARG A 50 0.89 14.16 -7.74
N ALA A 51 1.65 13.06 -7.80
CA ALA A 51 3.02 13.09 -8.28
C ALA A 51 3.09 13.57 -9.74
N LYS A 52 2.20 13.10 -10.62
CA LYS A 52 2.10 13.60 -12.00
C LYS A 52 1.84 15.11 -12.03
N ARG A 53 0.89 15.61 -11.23
CA ARG A 53 0.59 17.04 -11.15
C ARG A 53 1.77 17.87 -10.64
N ALA A 54 2.47 17.40 -9.61
CA ALA A 54 3.67 18.05 -9.09
C ALA A 54 4.77 18.14 -10.17
N ILE A 55 5.02 17.03 -10.88
CA ILE A 55 6.02 17.00 -11.97
C ILE A 55 5.62 17.91 -13.12
N GLN A 56 4.34 17.96 -13.51
CA GLN A 56 3.86 18.81 -14.61
C GLN A 56 3.97 20.31 -14.31
N GLN A 57 3.85 20.71 -13.04
CA GLN A 57 4.07 22.09 -12.61
C GLN A 57 5.52 22.53 -12.85
N ASP A 58 6.48 21.63 -12.61
CA ASP A 58 7.91 21.93 -12.68
C ASP A 58 8.58 21.56 -14.00
N CYS A 59 8.02 20.61 -14.76
CA CYS A 59 8.62 20.03 -15.96
C CYS A 59 7.58 19.87 -17.08
N ARG A 60 7.63 20.75 -18.08
CA ARG A 60 6.71 20.74 -19.24
C ARG A 60 6.93 19.61 -20.25
N TYR A 61 8.06 18.91 -20.16
CA TYR A 61 8.46 17.89 -21.14
C TYR A 61 8.01 16.47 -20.78
N PHE A 62 7.41 16.28 -19.60
CA PHE A 62 7.02 14.96 -19.11
C PHE A 62 5.53 14.71 -19.40
N THR A 63 5.22 13.93 -20.45
CA THR A 63 3.87 13.86 -21.02
C THR A 63 3.13 12.54 -20.86
N GLU A 64 3.78 11.40 -20.58
CA GLU A 64 3.09 10.10 -20.50
C GLU A 64 3.56 9.21 -19.35
N TRP A 65 2.58 8.62 -18.65
CA TRP A 65 2.76 7.78 -17.46
C TRP A 65 1.86 6.52 -17.51
N ASN A 66 1.67 5.93 -18.69
CA ASN A 66 0.75 4.79 -18.85
C ASN A 66 1.21 3.53 -18.11
N PHE A 67 2.46 3.47 -17.64
CA PHE A 67 3.00 2.30 -16.95
C PHE A 67 2.73 2.27 -15.42
N MET A 68 2.34 3.40 -14.81
CA MET A 68 2.12 3.46 -13.35
C MET A 68 0.66 3.26 -12.93
N HIS A 69 -0.24 3.13 -13.90
CA HIS A 69 -1.67 2.94 -13.66
C HIS A 69 -2.08 1.51 -14.01
N SER A 70 -3.01 0.94 -13.24
CA SER A 70 -3.59 -0.37 -13.51
C SER A 70 -5.06 -0.37 -13.08
N ASP A 71 -5.85 -1.25 -13.68
CA ASP A 71 -7.25 -1.47 -13.28
C ASP A 71 -7.39 -1.77 -11.79
N LEU A 72 -6.39 -2.41 -11.19
CA LEU A 72 -6.38 -2.72 -9.76
C LEU A 72 -6.21 -1.44 -8.91
N HIS A 73 -5.34 -0.52 -9.34
CA HIS A 73 -5.19 0.79 -8.70
C HIS A 73 -6.46 1.62 -8.84
N SER A 74 -7.10 1.59 -10.02
CA SER A 74 -8.41 2.20 -10.27
C SER A 74 -9.49 1.65 -9.33
N ALA A 75 -9.57 0.34 -9.20
CA ALA A 75 -10.51 -0.32 -8.29
C ALA A 75 -10.24 0.05 -6.83
N GLY A 76 -8.97 0.05 -6.41
CA GLY A 76 -8.59 0.46 -5.06
C GLY A 76 -9.04 1.89 -4.75
N TYR A 77 -8.84 2.81 -5.69
CA TYR A 77 -9.28 4.20 -5.56
C TYR A 77 -10.80 4.33 -5.49
N PHE A 78 -11.50 3.73 -6.44
CA PHE A 78 -12.96 3.77 -6.52
C PHE A 78 -13.59 3.27 -5.22
N LEU A 79 -13.08 2.14 -4.68
CA LEU A 79 -13.58 1.49 -3.48
C LEU A 79 -13.19 2.20 -2.17
N ASN A 80 -12.51 3.34 -2.24
CA ASN A 80 -12.16 4.14 -1.07
C ASN A 80 -13.26 5.17 -0.77
N PRO A 81 -14.02 5.06 0.34
CA PRO A 81 -15.05 6.03 0.72
C PRO A 81 -14.51 7.44 0.88
N GLN A 82 -13.23 7.61 1.26
CA GLN A 82 -12.60 8.92 1.35
C GLN A 82 -12.60 9.64 0.00
N PHE A 83 -12.22 8.93 -1.07
CA PHE A 83 -12.16 9.52 -2.39
C PHE A 83 -13.54 9.58 -3.02
N GLN A 84 -14.33 8.51 -2.88
CA GLN A 84 -15.67 8.44 -3.45
C GLN A 84 -16.62 9.50 -2.90
N PHE A 85 -16.51 9.86 -1.61
CA PHE A 85 -17.53 10.68 -0.94
C PHE A 85 -17.13 12.13 -0.68
N ARG A 86 -15.83 12.44 -0.71
CA ARG A 86 -15.30 13.77 -0.34
C ARG A 86 -14.69 14.52 -1.51
N VAL A 87 -14.18 13.83 -2.53
CA VAL A 87 -13.47 14.46 -3.64
C VAL A 87 -14.43 14.63 -4.81
N GLU A 88 -14.44 15.83 -5.37
CA GLU A 88 -15.07 16.07 -6.67
C GLU A 88 -14.11 15.60 -7.75
N HIS A 89 -14.57 14.62 -8.54
CA HIS A 89 -13.77 14.00 -9.59
C HIS A 89 -14.09 14.62 -10.93
N SER A 90 -13.08 14.69 -11.81
CA SER A 90 -13.36 14.94 -13.22
C SER A 90 -14.09 13.75 -13.84
N GLU A 91 -14.84 14.00 -14.90
CA GLU A 91 -15.57 12.94 -15.62
C GLU A 91 -14.61 11.82 -16.08
N ASN A 92 -13.41 12.19 -16.54
CA ASN A 92 -12.39 11.23 -16.97
C ASN A 92 -11.95 10.30 -15.83
N VAL A 93 -11.71 10.83 -14.62
CA VAL A 93 -11.31 10.01 -13.46
C VAL A 93 -12.44 9.07 -13.05
N LEU A 94 -13.70 9.52 -13.09
CA LEU A 94 -14.85 8.67 -12.80
C LEU A 94 -14.99 7.52 -13.80
N ILE A 95 -14.83 7.82 -15.10
CA ILE A 95 -14.89 6.81 -16.16
C ILE A 95 -13.75 5.80 -15.98
N GLU A 96 -12.50 6.28 -15.89
CA GLU A 96 -11.31 5.41 -15.76
C GLU A 96 -11.40 4.49 -14.54
N THR A 97 -11.78 5.05 -13.39
CA THR A 97 -11.81 4.28 -12.13
C THR A 97 -12.97 3.29 -12.10
N LEU A 98 -14.13 3.64 -12.69
CA LEU A 98 -15.26 2.73 -12.84
C LEU A 98 -14.95 1.61 -13.83
N GLU A 99 -14.38 1.92 -15.00
CA GLU A 99 -13.99 0.92 -16.01
C GLU A 99 -12.93 -0.03 -15.46
N GLY A 100 -11.90 0.50 -14.79
CA GLY A 100 -10.91 -0.31 -14.09
C GLY A 100 -11.55 -1.22 -13.05
N THR A 101 -12.50 -0.72 -12.25
CA THR A 101 -13.24 -1.55 -11.28
C THR A 101 -14.04 -2.67 -11.95
N ARG A 102 -14.69 -2.38 -13.09
CA ARG A 102 -15.45 -3.39 -13.86
C ARG A 102 -14.52 -4.46 -14.44
N SER A 103 -13.38 -4.08 -14.99
CA SER A 103 -12.34 -5.01 -15.45
C SER A 103 -11.87 -5.94 -14.32
N ILE A 104 -11.71 -5.42 -13.10
CA ILE A 104 -11.37 -6.24 -11.92
C ILE A 104 -12.50 -7.22 -11.56
N ILE A 105 -13.77 -6.81 -11.64
CA ILE A 105 -14.92 -7.70 -11.43
C ILE A 105 -14.90 -8.83 -12.45
N GLU A 106 -14.81 -8.51 -13.73
CA GLU A 106 -14.78 -9.49 -14.83
C GLU A 106 -13.64 -10.50 -14.69
N ARG A 107 -12.47 -10.02 -14.23
CA ARG A 107 -11.28 -10.85 -14.04
C ARG A 107 -11.35 -11.75 -12.81
N LEU A 108 -12.01 -11.34 -11.74
CA LEU A 108 -12.00 -12.05 -10.45
C LEU A 108 -13.25 -12.88 -10.18
N GLU A 109 -14.36 -12.62 -10.86
CA GLU A 109 -15.63 -13.31 -10.65
C GLU A 109 -16.08 -14.02 -11.93
N PRO A 110 -16.11 -15.36 -11.99
CA PRO A 110 -16.51 -16.10 -13.18
C PRO A 110 -18.00 -16.01 -13.53
N SER A 111 -18.89 -15.82 -12.55
CA SER A 111 -20.33 -15.84 -12.78
C SER A 111 -20.84 -14.50 -13.28
N LEU A 112 -21.38 -14.46 -14.50
CA LEU A 112 -21.96 -13.24 -15.08
C LEU A 112 -23.09 -12.65 -14.22
N ASP A 113 -23.93 -13.51 -13.63
CA ASP A 113 -25.01 -13.06 -12.73
C ASP A 113 -24.46 -12.35 -11.48
N ILE A 114 -23.34 -12.85 -10.93
CA ILE A 114 -22.67 -12.21 -9.79
C ILE A 114 -22.02 -10.90 -10.25
N GLN A 115 -21.33 -10.89 -11.39
CA GLN A 115 -20.74 -9.67 -11.95
C GLN A 115 -21.80 -8.56 -12.12
N VAL A 116 -22.96 -8.87 -12.70
CA VAL A 116 -24.07 -7.91 -12.87
C VAL A 116 -24.55 -7.37 -11.51
N ARG A 117 -24.69 -8.24 -10.50
CA ARG A 117 -25.03 -7.79 -9.14
C ARG A 117 -23.96 -6.87 -8.55
N MET A 118 -22.68 -7.21 -8.69
CA MET A 118 -21.58 -6.37 -8.21
C MET A 118 -21.58 -5.00 -8.88
N VAL A 119 -21.79 -4.94 -10.20
CA VAL A 119 -21.87 -3.67 -10.94
C VAL A 119 -23.04 -2.81 -10.46
N ASN A 120 -24.22 -3.39 -10.23
CA ASN A 120 -25.35 -2.66 -9.65
C ASN A 120 -25.04 -2.16 -8.23
N GLN A 121 -24.32 -2.96 -7.44
CA GLN A 121 -23.87 -2.56 -6.11
C GLN A 121 -22.84 -1.43 -6.12
N LEU A 122 -22.03 -1.30 -7.19
CA LEU A 122 -21.13 -0.14 -7.35
C LEU A 122 -21.91 1.17 -7.38
N LEU A 123 -23.09 1.18 -8.02
CA LEU A 123 -23.96 2.36 -8.07
C LEU A 123 -24.51 2.70 -6.68
N LEU A 124 -24.95 1.69 -5.93
CA LEU A 124 -25.41 1.88 -4.54
C LEU A 124 -24.33 2.50 -3.66
N PHE A 125 -23.09 2.03 -3.81
CA PHE A 125 -21.96 2.60 -3.09
C PHE A 125 -21.65 4.03 -3.53
N ARG A 126 -21.49 4.28 -4.85
CA ARG A 126 -21.20 5.61 -5.42
C ARG A 126 -22.24 6.65 -4.99
N ASP A 127 -23.51 6.30 -5.08
CA ASP A 127 -24.63 7.22 -4.84
C ASP A 127 -25.01 7.30 -3.36
N LYS A 128 -24.23 6.65 -2.48
CA LYS A 128 -24.41 6.67 -1.02
C LYS A 128 -25.79 6.15 -0.59
N HIS A 129 -26.30 5.11 -1.25
CA HIS A 129 -27.54 4.45 -0.86
C HIS A 129 -27.34 3.56 0.38
N GLU A 130 -28.44 3.17 1.02
CA GLU A 130 -28.46 2.26 2.17
C GLU A 130 -27.55 2.72 3.33
N THR A 131 -26.76 1.80 3.90
CA THR A 131 -25.85 2.05 5.03
C THR A 131 -24.78 3.08 4.70
N PHE A 132 -24.40 3.25 3.42
CA PHE A 132 -23.39 4.21 2.99
C PHE A 132 -23.83 5.67 3.14
N GLY A 133 -25.14 5.93 3.05
CA GLY A 133 -25.72 7.26 3.23
C GLY A 133 -25.81 7.72 4.68
N THR A 134 -25.61 6.82 5.65
CA THR A 134 -25.75 7.15 7.06
C THR A 134 -24.65 8.13 7.52
N LEU A 135 -25.02 9.04 8.42
CA LEU A 135 -24.05 9.99 9.01
C LEU A 135 -22.91 9.26 9.73
N GLN A 136 -23.19 8.08 10.28
CA GLN A 136 -22.19 7.24 10.92
C GLN A 136 -21.17 6.72 9.92
N ALA A 137 -21.60 6.13 8.80
CA ALA A 137 -20.71 5.65 7.74
C ALA A 137 -19.83 6.78 7.18
N GLN A 138 -20.41 7.97 6.98
CA GLN A 138 -19.73 9.15 6.45
C GLN A 138 -18.73 9.78 7.41
N LYS A 139 -18.82 9.54 8.72
CA LYS A 139 -17.81 9.98 9.70
C LYS A 139 -16.76 8.89 9.97
N ALA A 140 -17.18 7.63 9.92
CA ALA A 140 -16.39 6.48 10.30
C ALA A 140 -15.14 6.26 9.44
N TRP A 141 -15.19 6.51 8.13
CA TRP A 141 -14.05 6.24 7.24
C TRP A 141 -12.78 7.07 7.57
N LYS A 142 -12.90 8.16 8.35
CA LYS A 142 -11.77 8.95 8.88
C LYS A 142 -11.29 8.48 10.26
N GLN A 143 -11.79 7.36 10.76
CA GLN A 143 -11.57 6.93 12.15
C GLN A 143 -11.37 5.41 12.26
N MET A 144 -11.35 4.69 11.13
CA MET A 144 -11.14 3.25 11.09
C MET A 144 -10.45 2.84 9.79
N ASN A 145 -9.91 1.63 9.76
CA ASN A 145 -9.31 1.10 8.56
C ASN A 145 -10.38 0.79 7.50
N LEU A 146 -9.98 0.81 6.23
CA LEU A 146 -10.92 0.69 5.11
C LEU A 146 -11.56 -0.69 5.03
N ASP A 147 -10.81 -1.74 5.34
CA ASP A 147 -11.29 -3.12 5.44
C ASP A 147 -12.36 -3.25 6.55
N GLU A 148 -12.13 -2.68 7.72
CA GLU A 148 -13.10 -2.64 8.82
C GLU A 148 -14.36 -1.86 8.42
N TRP A 149 -14.19 -0.72 7.74
CA TRP A 149 -15.31 0.07 7.23
C TRP A 149 -16.17 -0.74 6.27
N TRP A 150 -15.54 -1.45 5.32
CA TRP A 150 -16.26 -2.33 4.40
C TRP A 150 -16.95 -3.49 5.11
N ILE A 151 -16.34 -4.08 6.14
CA ILE A 151 -16.97 -5.15 6.95
C ILE A 151 -18.24 -4.65 7.66
N ILE A 152 -18.22 -3.43 8.21
CA ILE A 152 -19.33 -2.86 8.99
C ILE A 152 -20.42 -2.32 8.07
N TYR A 153 -20.08 -1.46 7.12
CA TYR A 153 -21.04 -0.70 6.31
C TYR A 153 -21.34 -1.33 4.95
N GLY A 154 -20.54 -2.29 4.48
CA GLY A 154 -20.74 -2.98 3.20
C GLY A 154 -21.78 -4.12 3.23
N LYS A 155 -22.45 -4.36 4.37
CA LYS A 155 -23.40 -5.49 4.53
C LYS A 155 -24.61 -5.44 3.59
N CYS A 156 -24.98 -4.26 3.09
CA CYS A 156 -26.06 -4.10 2.10
C CYS A 156 -25.63 -4.51 0.67
N VAL A 157 -24.34 -4.76 0.43
CA VAL A 157 -23.76 -5.08 -0.87
C VAL A 157 -22.74 -6.22 -0.76
N LEU A 158 -23.19 -7.42 -0.40
CA LEU A 158 -22.32 -8.53 0.02
C LEU A 158 -21.30 -8.96 -1.05
N GLU A 159 -21.69 -8.97 -2.31
CA GLU A 159 -20.81 -9.34 -3.42
C GLU A 159 -19.70 -8.29 -3.62
N LEU A 160 -20.08 -7.01 -3.64
CA LEU A 160 -19.12 -5.91 -3.72
C LEU A 160 -18.22 -5.84 -2.49
N GLN A 161 -18.75 -6.10 -1.29
CA GLN A 161 -17.99 -6.10 -0.04
C GLN A 161 -16.83 -7.11 -0.10
N LYS A 162 -17.09 -8.33 -0.60
CA LYS A 162 -16.06 -9.36 -0.76
C LYS A 162 -14.96 -8.91 -1.72
N LEU A 163 -15.35 -8.29 -2.84
CA LEU A 163 -14.39 -7.72 -3.78
C LEU A 163 -13.59 -6.59 -3.14
N ALA A 164 -14.25 -5.68 -2.44
CA ALA A 164 -13.63 -4.53 -1.82
C ALA A 164 -12.55 -4.95 -0.84
N ILE A 165 -12.87 -5.88 0.06
CA ILE A 165 -11.89 -6.45 1.00
C ILE A 165 -10.73 -7.10 0.24
N LYS A 166 -11.01 -7.91 -0.78
CA LYS A 166 -9.97 -8.59 -1.58
C LYS A 166 -9.04 -7.62 -2.31
N VAL A 167 -9.59 -6.59 -2.95
CA VAL A 167 -8.83 -5.56 -3.68
C VAL A 167 -8.02 -4.71 -2.71
N LEU A 168 -8.64 -4.19 -1.65
CA LEU A 168 -8.00 -3.30 -0.68
C LEU A 168 -6.91 -3.99 0.15
N SER A 169 -6.97 -5.32 0.27
CA SER A 169 -5.96 -6.14 0.94
C SER A 169 -4.75 -6.49 0.06
N GLN A 170 -4.74 -6.10 -1.23
CA GLN A 170 -3.59 -6.33 -2.10
C GLN A 170 -2.42 -5.41 -1.74
N THR A 171 -1.20 -5.92 -1.84
CA THR A 171 0.02 -5.15 -1.67
C THR A 171 0.31 -4.31 -2.92
N THR A 172 0.77 -3.07 -2.76
CA THR A 172 1.14 -2.19 -3.88
C THR A 172 2.63 -2.21 -4.22
N SER A 173 3.45 -2.89 -3.41
CA SER A 173 4.90 -2.91 -3.55
C SER A 173 5.44 -4.33 -3.51
N ALA A 174 6.52 -4.55 -4.28
CA ALA A 174 7.29 -5.79 -4.25
C ALA A 174 8.36 -5.78 -3.13
N SER A 175 8.56 -4.64 -2.44
CA SER A 175 9.55 -4.49 -1.36
C SER A 175 9.32 -5.44 -0.18
N ASN A 176 8.08 -5.88 0.05
CA ASN A 176 7.76 -6.98 0.96
C ASN A 176 8.54 -8.27 0.64
N TYR A 177 8.76 -8.55 -0.65
CA TYR A 177 9.55 -9.67 -1.12
C TYR A 177 11.06 -9.40 -0.96
N GLU A 178 11.52 -8.17 -1.16
CA GLU A 178 12.90 -7.75 -0.90
C GLU A 178 13.29 -7.93 0.56
N ARG A 179 12.39 -7.62 1.51
CA ARG A 179 12.63 -7.89 2.95
C ARG A 179 12.73 -9.39 3.25
N ASN A 180 12.00 -10.23 2.52
CA ASN A 180 12.18 -11.68 2.61
C ASN A 180 13.56 -12.11 2.09
N TRP A 181 14.08 -11.47 1.03
CA TRP A 181 15.46 -11.69 0.57
C TRP A 181 16.51 -11.16 1.54
N SER A 182 16.27 -10.01 2.20
CA SER A 182 17.14 -9.52 3.28
C SER A 182 17.17 -10.51 4.43
N THR A 183 16.02 -11.08 4.81
CA THR A 183 15.93 -12.14 5.83
C THR A 183 16.67 -13.40 5.39
N PHE A 184 16.50 -13.82 4.13
CA PHE A 184 17.24 -14.94 3.56
C PHE A 184 18.75 -14.71 3.63
N SER A 185 19.20 -13.51 3.26
CA SER A 185 20.61 -13.10 3.29
C SER A 185 21.15 -13.03 4.72
N TYR A 186 20.33 -12.62 5.69
CA TYR A 186 20.66 -12.59 7.11
C TYR A 186 20.86 -14.00 7.68
N ILE A 187 19.95 -14.93 7.38
CA ILE A 187 19.99 -16.30 7.89
C ILE A 187 21.08 -17.12 7.17
N HIS A 188 21.24 -16.89 5.87
CA HIS A 188 22.14 -17.63 5.00
C HIS A 188 23.23 -16.70 4.44
N THR A 189 24.28 -16.53 5.23
CA THR A 189 25.47 -15.76 4.84
C THR A 189 26.54 -16.66 4.24
N LYS A 190 27.56 -16.07 3.58
CA LYS A 190 28.74 -16.81 3.10
C LYS A 190 29.44 -17.63 4.19
N ALA A 191 29.38 -17.16 5.45
CA ALA A 191 29.96 -17.86 6.61
C ALA A 191 28.99 -18.88 7.26
N ARG A 192 27.67 -18.71 7.11
CA ARG A 192 26.62 -19.54 7.72
C ARG A 192 25.70 -20.14 6.65
N ASN A 193 26.23 -21.05 5.83
CA ASN A 193 25.56 -21.65 4.67
C ASN A 193 25.23 -23.15 4.81
N ARG A 194 25.30 -23.70 6.02
CA ARG A 194 25.14 -25.15 6.27
C ARG A 194 23.67 -25.63 6.23
N LEU A 195 22.71 -24.72 6.13
CA LEU A 195 21.29 -25.06 6.11
C LEU A 195 20.88 -25.53 4.71
N LYS A 196 20.20 -26.68 4.64
CA LYS A 196 19.55 -27.12 3.40
C LYS A 196 18.42 -26.14 3.05
N TYR A 197 18.21 -25.89 1.75
CA TYR A 197 17.22 -24.95 1.24
C TYR A 197 15.82 -25.13 1.86
N LYS A 198 15.31 -26.37 1.96
CA LYS A 198 14.01 -26.67 2.58
C LYS A 198 13.88 -26.17 4.04
N LYS A 199 14.97 -26.21 4.81
CA LYS A 199 14.99 -25.72 6.20
C LYS A 199 15.08 -24.20 6.25
N LEU A 200 15.81 -23.60 5.31
CA LEU A 200 15.92 -22.16 5.16
C LEU A 200 14.58 -21.52 4.76
N GLU A 201 13.87 -22.10 3.79
CA GLU A 201 12.54 -21.68 3.37
C GLU A 201 11.53 -21.69 4.53
N LYS A 202 11.47 -22.79 5.30
CA LYS A 202 10.63 -22.88 6.51
C LYS A 202 10.97 -21.82 7.54
N LEU A 203 12.26 -21.51 7.72
CA LEU A 203 12.69 -20.51 8.71
C LEU A 203 12.32 -19.09 8.27
N VAL A 204 12.49 -18.74 6.99
CA VAL A 204 12.04 -17.45 6.45
C VAL A 204 10.52 -17.32 6.56
N PHE A 205 9.76 -18.36 6.21
CA PHE A 205 8.31 -18.39 6.37
C PHE A 205 7.88 -18.16 7.82
N THR A 206 8.50 -18.88 8.76
CA THR A 206 8.20 -18.77 10.19
C THR A 206 8.52 -17.38 10.72
N TYR A 207 9.70 -16.85 10.39
CA TYR A 207 10.14 -15.51 10.78
C TYR A 207 9.19 -14.42 10.26
N TYR A 208 8.82 -14.49 8.98
CA TYR A 208 7.92 -13.54 8.36
C TYR A 208 6.51 -13.58 8.99
N ASN A 209 5.97 -14.77 9.22
CA ASN A 209 4.66 -14.92 9.87
C ASN A 209 4.67 -14.45 11.34
N MET A 210 5.74 -14.74 12.08
CA MET A 210 5.92 -14.21 13.44
C MET A 210 5.93 -12.68 13.42
N ARG A 211 6.65 -12.07 12.48
CA ARG A 211 6.66 -10.62 12.29
C ARG A 211 5.25 -10.07 12.03
N LEU A 212 4.50 -10.70 11.13
CA LEU A 212 3.11 -10.30 10.84
C LEU A 212 2.21 -10.40 12.09
N GLN A 213 2.35 -11.45 12.88
CA GLN A 213 1.58 -11.62 14.13
C GLN A 213 1.93 -10.55 15.17
N ILE A 214 3.21 -10.22 15.35
CA ILE A 214 3.65 -9.16 16.25
C ILE A 214 3.08 -7.81 15.78
N MET A 215 3.15 -7.51 14.49
CA MET A 215 2.55 -6.31 13.91
C MET A 215 1.03 -6.25 14.14
N HIS A 216 0.33 -7.36 13.92
CA HIS A 216 -1.12 -7.45 14.18
C HIS A 216 -1.46 -7.20 15.65
N LYS A 217 -0.73 -7.83 16.59
CA LYS A 217 -0.91 -7.60 18.04
C LYS A 217 -0.67 -6.14 18.42
N LYS A 218 0.38 -5.52 17.88
CA LYS A 218 0.69 -4.10 18.11
C LYS A 218 -0.44 -3.18 17.64
N ARG A 219 -1.07 -3.48 16.49
CA ARG A 219 -2.22 -2.75 15.96
C ARG A 219 -3.48 -2.90 16.83
N MET A 220 -3.66 -4.05 17.49
CA MET A 220 -4.83 -4.36 18.31
C MET A 220 -4.72 -3.89 19.78
N SER A 221 -3.58 -3.37 20.24
CA SER A 221 -3.46 -2.90 21.63
C SER A 221 -4.32 -1.65 21.88
N THR A 222 -4.95 -1.57 23.05
CA THR A 222 -5.91 -0.52 23.42
C THR A 222 -5.30 0.88 23.47
N ASP A 223 -4.03 1.01 23.84
CA ASP A 223 -3.30 2.28 23.82
C ASP A 223 -3.10 2.80 22.39
N ASN A 224 -3.14 1.89 21.41
CA ASN A 224 -3.06 2.21 20.00
C ASN A 224 -4.42 2.57 19.41
N ILE A 225 -5.60 2.15 19.87
CA ILE A 225 -6.86 2.42 19.13
C ILE A 225 -7.08 3.93 18.82
N ASN A 226 -6.75 4.82 19.77
CA ASN A 226 -6.84 6.28 19.58
C ASN A 226 -5.59 6.89 18.89
N ALA A 227 -4.44 6.19 18.87
CA ALA A 227 -3.18 6.63 18.25
C ALA A 227 -2.86 5.92 16.90
N SER A 228 -3.61 4.88 16.56
CA SER A 228 -3.43 3.91 15.46
C SER A 228 -4.01 4.45 14.16
N PHE A 229 -5.10 5.22 14.26
CA PHE A 229 -5.65 5.91 13.11
C PHE A 229 -4.79 7.15 12.78
N ASN A 230 -3.71 6.90 12.04
CA ASN A 230 -2.93 7.94 11.38
C ASN A 230 -3.24 7.88 9.86
N PRO A 231 -4.16 8.69 9.34
CA PRO A 231 -4.57 8.59 7.94
C PRO A 231 -3.37 8.83 7.01
N ILE A 232 -3.30 8.09 5.90
CA ILE A 232 -2.31 8.37 4.86
C ILE A 232 -2.61 9.77 4.30
N SER A 233 -1.80 10.75 4.70
CA SER A 233 -1.85 12.08 4.14
C SER A 233 -1.11 12.07 2.81
N LEU A 234 -1.76 12.43 1.72
CA LEU A 234 -1.12 12.58 0.41
C LEU A 234 -0.66 14.01 0.14
N ASN A 235 -0.80 14.92 1.11
CA ASN A 235 -0.41 16.32 0.95
C ASN A 235 1.11 16.48 0.97
N HIS A 236 1.83 15.61 1.70
CA HIS A 236 3.29 15.63 1.77
C HIS A 236 3.98 15.55 0.39
N ILE A 237 3.29 15.01 -0.64
CA ILE A 237 3.78 14.98 -2.02
C ILE A 237 4.12 16.39 -2.52
N PHE A 238 3.34 17.40 -2.11
CA PHE A 238 3.52 18.81 -2.46
C PHE A 238 4.27 19.63 -1.41
N GLU A 239 4.60 19.05 -0.25
CA GLU A 239 5.31 19.74 0.82
C GLU A 239 6.83 19.62 0.62
N ASP A 240 7.58 20.68 0.92
CA ASP A 240 9.06 20.71 0.84
C ASP A 240 9.72 19.96 2.03
N VAL A 241 9.34 18.70 2.23
CA VAL A 241 9.93 17.80 3.22
C VAL A 241 10.92 16.87 2.52
N ASP A 242 12.15 16.80 3.03
CA ASP A 242 13.20 15.93 2.49
C ASP A 242 12.75 14.46 2.50
N PRO A 243 12.51 13.86 1.32
CA PRO A 243 12.05 12.49 1.19
C PRO A 243 13.18 11.47 1.35
N LEU A 244 14.37 11.85 1.83
CA LEU A 244 15.44 10.92 2.19
C LEU A 244 15.80 10.96 3.67
N SER A 245 15.43 12.02 4.40
CA SER A 245 15.70 12.20 5.83
C SER A 245 15.45 10.95 6.68
N GLU A 246 14.24 10.39 6.61
CA GLU A 246 13.85 9.17 7.32
C GLU A 246 14.65 7.93 6.89
N TRP A 247 14.88 7.69 5.59
CA TRP A 247 15.71 6.58 5.10
C TRP A 247 17.16 6.66 5.57
N LEU A 248 17.71 7.86 5.73
CA LEU A 248 19.05 8.05 6.29
C LEU A 248 19.13 7.71 7.79
N HIS A 249 17.98 7.71 8.47
CA HIS A 249 17.87 7.43 9.91
C HIS A 249 17.29 6.04 10.23
N GLU A 250 16.71 5.35 9.25
CA GLU A 250 16.15 4.01 9.39
C GLU A 250 17.28 3.00 9.61
N LYS A 251 17.46 2.56 10.86
CA LYS A 251 18.30 1.40 11.19
C LYS A 251 17.43 0.15 11.06
N GLU A 252 17.90 -0.85 10.31
CA GLU A 252 17.37 -2.22 10.38
C GLU A 252 17.57 -2.75 11.80
N ASN A 253 16.60 -2.53 12.68
CA ASN A 253 16.61 -3.14 14.00
C ASN A 253 16.10 -4.58 13.88
N PRO A 254 16.85 -5.58 14.41
CA PRO A 254 16.34 -6.94 14.52
C PRO A 254 15.05 -6.92 15.36
N LEU A 255 13.98 -7.53 14.84
CA LEU A 255 12.68 -7.54 15.50
C LEU A 255 12.56 -8.59 16.63
N LEU A 256 13.52 -9.51 16.71
CA LEU A 256 13.56 -10.55 17.73
C LEU A 256 14.67 -10.24 18.74
N ASP A 257 14.43 -9.23 19.57
CA ASP A 257 15.12 -9.13 20.85
C ASP A 257 14.51 -10.17 21.81
N SER A 258 15.28 -10.57 22.84
CA SER A 258 14.95 -11.68 23.75
C SER A 258 13.59 -11.57 24.45
N GLU A 259 12.96 -10.40 24.44
CA GLU A 259 11.67 -10.11 25.05
C GLU A 259 10.46 -10.63 24.26
N ASN A 260 10.61 -11.02 22.99
CA ASN A 260 9.50 -11.53 22.15
C ASN A 260 9.31 -13.06 22.21
N ALA A 261 9.98 -13.74 23.15
CA ALA A 261 9.96 -15.20 23.30
C ALA A 261 8.59 -15.77 23.69
N ASP A 262 7.70 -14.96 24.28
CA ASP A 262 6.35 -15.38 24.71
C ASP A 262 5.37 -15.61 23.55
N VAL A 263 5.76 -15.34 22.30
CA VAL A 263 4.94 -15.52 21.10
C VAL A 263 5.15 -16.90 20.45
N LEU A 264 6.08 -17.71 20.96
CA LEU A 264 6.36 -19.03 20.40
C LEU A 264 5.17 -19.99 20.62
N PRO A 265 4.61 -20.60 19.57
CA PRO A 265 3.82 -21.81 19.73
C PRO A 265 4.76 -22.88 20.30
N VAL A 266 4.40 -23.46 21.44
CA VAL A 266 5.07 -24.65 21.95
C VAL A 266 4.73 -25.78 20.97
N ASP A 267 5.69 -26.16 20.14
CA ASP A 267 5.58 -27.36 19.33
C ASP A 267 5.69 -28.57 20.28
N THR A 268 4.55 -29.15 20.62
CA THR A 268 4.48 -30.41 21.39
C THR A 268 4.50 -31.64 20.49
N SER A 269 4.81 -31.48 19.20
CA SER A 269 4.81 -32.57 18.21
C SER A 269 6.20 -32.90 17.70
N ASP A 270 7.10 -33.26 18.60
CA ASP A 270 8.26 -34.10 18.28
C ASP A 270 8.70 -34.82 19.57
N ASP A 271 7.91 -35.82 19.97
CA ASP A 271 8.30 -36.90 20.88
C ASP A 271 7.55 -38.20 20.48
N GLU A 272 7.68 -38.62 19.22
CA GLU A 272 7.53 -40.03 18.86
C GLU A 272 8.70 -40.42 17.95
N ILE A 273 9.77 -40.86 18.61
CA ILE A 273 10.78 -41.73 18.03
C ILE A 273 10.21 -43.14 18.10
N ASP A 274 9.95 -43.75 16.95
CA ASP A 274 10.06 -45.20 16.74
C ASP A 274 11.02 -45.45 15.56
#